data_AF-A0A662H0U9-F1
#
_entry.id   AF-A0A662H0U9-F1
#
_cell.length_a   1.000
_cell.length_b   1.000
_cell.length_c   1.000
_cell.angle_alpha   90.00
_cell.angle_beta   90.00
_cell.angle_gamma   90.00
#
_symmetry.space_group_name_H-M   'P 1'
#
loop_
_entity.id
_entity.type
_entity.pdbx_description
1 polymer ?
#
loop_
_entity_poly.entity_id
_entity_poly.type
_entity_poly.pdbx_seq_one_letter_code
_entity_poly.pdbx_strand_id
1 'polypeptide(L)'
;MGPIVLVNPDQFLKSLSLEEEPLVVGVVEKQGIIRRREIYVYVTSVKGLFFITKSSGEIDCKRAAKIRGEKLILPSALASKLKEIKE
;
A
#
# COMPACT_ATOMS: atom_id res chain seq x y z
N MET A 1 -10.05 -15.10 0.16
CA MET A 1 -9.31 -13.85 0.40
C MET A 1 -9.29 -13.62 1.90
N GLY A 2 -8.12 -13.37 2.48
CA GLY A 2 -8.02 -12.96 3.89
C GLY A 2 -8.58 -11.55 4.09
N PRO A 3 -8.83 -11.14 5.34
CA PRO A 3 -9.23 -9.78 5.67
C PRO A 3 -8.25 -8.74 5.09
N ILE A 4 -8.80 -7.63 4.60
CA ILE A 4 -8.03 -6.48 4.14
C ILE A 4 -8.09 -5.39 5.20
N VAL A 5 -6.93 -4.91 5.60
CA VAL A 5 -6.76 -3.88 6.61
C VAL A 5 -6.13 -2.66 5.95
N LEU A 6 -6.89 -1.57 5.91
CA LEU A 6 -6.38 -0.27 5.48
C LEU A 6 -5.65 0.39 6.63
N VAL A 7 -4.40 0.79 6.42
CA VAL A 7 -3.54 1.35 7.46
C VAL A 7 -2.76 2.54 6.96
N ASN A 8 -2.37 3.41 7.87
CA ASN A 8 -1.46 4.53 7.63
C ASN A 8 -0.02 4.00 7.41
N PRO A 9 0.88 4.78 6.79
CA PRO A 9 2.24 4.34 6.48
C PRO A 9 3.02 3.78 7.68
N ASP A 10 2.94 4.42 8.84
CA ASP A 10 3.64 3.95 10.06
C ASP A 10 3.18 2.56 10.51
N GLN A 11 1.87 2.31 10.42
CA GLN A 11 1.29 1.02 10.79
C GLN A 11 1.59 -0.05 9.75
N PHE A 12 1.69 0.32 8.48
CA PHE A 12 2.17 -0.56 7.43
C PHE A 12 3.61 -1.01 7.70
N LEU A 13 4.52 -0.08 8.00
CA LEU A 13 5.91 -0.41 8.32
C LEU A 13 6.03 -1.31 9.57
N LYS A 14 5.20 -1.06 10.60
CA LYS A 14 5.11 -1.95 11.76
C LYS A 14 4.65 -3.36 11.37
N SER A 15 3.65 -3.48 10.49
CA SER A 15 3.18 -4.79 10.03
C SER A 15 4.28 -5.56 9.30
N LEU A 16 5.09 -4.90 8.46
CA LEU A 16 6.23 -5.51 7.77
C LEU A 16 7.26 -6.08 8.75
N SER A 17 7.48 -5.43 9.89
CA SER A 17 8.47 -5.89 10.88
C SER A 17 8.12 -7.22 11.57
N LEU A 18 6.90 -7.73 11.36
CA LEU A 18 6.44 -9.01 11.90
C LEU A 18 6.85 -10.22 11.05
N GLU A 19 7.37 -9.99 9.84
CA GLU A 19 7.88 -11.00 8.93
C GLU A 19 9.40 -10.83 8.77
N GLU A 20 10.13 -11.93 8.59
CA GLU A 20 11.60 -11.89 8.42
C GLU A 20 11.99 -11.32 7.05
N GLU A 21 11.31 -11.75 5.99
CA GLU A 21 11.54 -11.33 4.60
C GLU A 21 10.21 -10.94 3.92
N PRO A 22 9.60 -9.80 4.30
CA PRO A 22 8.30 -9.43 3.79
C PRO A 22 8.32 -9.12 2.29
N LEU A 23 7.32 -9.59 1.56
CA LEU A 23 7.05 -9.15 0.19
C LEU A 23 6.17 -7.90 0.21
N VAL A 24 6.59 -6.87 -0.51
CA VAL A 24 5.81 -5.65 -0.72
C VAL A 24 5.61 -5.42 -2.21
N VAL A 25 4.35 -5.20 -2.60
CA VAL A 25 4.01 -4.74 -3.94
C VAL A 25 3.66 -3.26 -3.88
N GLY A 26 4.41 -2.44 -4.60
CA GLY A 26 4.16 -1.00 -4.74
C GLY A 26 3.60 -0.66 -6.12
N VAL A 27 2.55 0.15 -6.17
CA VAL A 27 1.96 0.70 -7.40
C VAL A 27 1.98 2.22 -7.30
N VAL A 28 2.31 2.89 -8.40
CA VAL A 28 2.24 4.36 -8.49
C VAL A 28 0.97 4.74 -9.24
N GLU A 29 0.04 5.37 -8.53
CA GLU A 29 -1.17 5.95 -9.09
C GLU A 29 -0.97 7.43 -9.41
N LYS A 30 -1.44 7.87 -10.57
CA LYS A 30 -1.43 9.29 -10.95
C LYS A 30 -2.80 9.89 -10.65
N GLN A 31 -2.88 10.81 -9.70
CA GLN A 31 -4.10 11.55 -9.39
C GLN A 31 -4.08 12.95 -10.00
N GLY A 32 -5.20 13.35 -10.61
CA GLY A 32 -5.40 14.69 -11.19
C GLY A 32 -5.10 14.80 -12.69
N ILE A 33 -5.90 15.61 -13.39
CA ILE A 33 -5.74 15.89 -14.84
C ILE A 33 -4.71 17.02 -15.08
N ILE A 34 -4.68 18.02 -14.18
CA ILE A 34 -3.90 19.26 -14.36
C ILE A 34 -2.59 19.27 -13.54
N ARG A 35 -2.60 18.70 -12.34
CA ARG A 35 -1.39 18.44 -11.54
C ARG A 35 -1.30 16.94 -11.30
N ARG A 36 -0.38 16.27 -12.00
CA ARG A 36 -0.12 14.84 -11.81
C ARG A 36 0.57 14.66 -10.46
N ARG A 37 -0.22 14.41 -9.41
CA ARG A 37 0.33 13.99 -8.12
C ARG A 37 0.51 12.48 -8.18
N GLU A 38 1.74 12.02 -7.97
CA GLU A 38 2.00 10.60 -7.79
C GLU A 38 1.62 10.20 -6.38
N ILE A 39 0.80 9.16 -6.28
CA ILE A 39 0.40 8.51 -5.03
C ILE A 39 0.95 7.10 -5.08
N TYR A 40 1.67 6.73 -4.04
CA TYR A 40 2.27 5.42 -3.90
C TYR A 40 1.35 4.56 -3.07
N VAL A 41 0.89 3.43 -3.60
CA VAL A 41 0.06 2.47 -2.89
C VAL A 41 0.85 1.20 -2.68
N TYR A 42 0.88 0.70 -1.45
CA TYR A 42 1.64 -0.49 -1.09
C TYR A 42 0.72 -1.56 -0.53
N VAL A 43 1.00 -2.80 -0.90
CA VAL A 43 0.30 -4.00 -0.45
C VAL A 43 1.31 -5.00 0.10
N THR A 44 0.99 -5.60 1.23
CA THR A 44 1.71 -6.76 1.76
C THR A 44 0.73 -7.75 2.37
N SER A 45 1.20 -8.96 2.67
CA SER A 45 0.47 -9.98 3.41
C SER A 45 1.32 -10.43 4.59
N VAL A 46 0.74 -10.38 5.79
CA VAL A 46 1.38 -10.81 7.04
C VAL A 46 0.43 -11.78 7.72
N LYS A 47 0.87 -13.02 7.96
CA LYS A 47 0.06 -14.08 8.62
C LYS A 47 -1.37 -14.25 8.04
N GLY A 48 -1.53 -14.11 6.72
CA GLY A 48 -2.82 -14.26 6.03
C GLY A 48 -3.73 -13.01 6.06
N LEU A 49 -3.27 -11.90 6.64
CA LEU A 49 -3.93 -10.59 6.58
C LEU A 49 -3.27 -9.71 5.52
N PHE A 50 -4.09 -9.05 4.70
CA PHE A 50 -3.60 -8.12 3.68
C PHE A 50 -3.60 -6.70 4.23
N PHE A 51 -2.45 -6.05 4.21
CA PHE A 51 -2.32 -4.66 4.62
C PHE A 51 -2.16 -3.79 3.37
N ILE A 52 -2.91 -2.69 3.31
CA ILE A 52 -2.80 -1.71 2.23
C ILE A 52 -2.59 -0.34 2.85
N THR A 53 -1.61 0.39 2.34
CA THR A 53 -1.38 1.79 2.68
C THR A 53 -1.19 2.63 1.43
N LYS A 54 -1.30 3.94 1.58
CA LYS A 54 -0.91 4.90 0.56
C LYS A 54 -0.05 6.00 1.16
N SER A 55 0.80 6.60 0.35
CA SER A 55 1.58 7.78 0.72
C SER A 55 1.75 8.68 -0.50
N SER A 56 2.01 9.97 -0.24
CA SER A 56 2.37 10.92 -1.29
C SER A 56 3.85 10.86 -1.69
N GLY A 57 4.67 10.12 -0.94
CA GLY A 57 6.07 9.86 -1.25
C GLY A 57 6.38 8.36 -1.25
N GLU A 58 7.56 8.00 -1.74
CA GLU A 58 8.05 6.64 -1.56
C GLU A 58 8.31 6.36 -0.08
N ILE A 59 7.83 5.20 0.39
CA ILE A 59 8.15 4.72 1.73
C ILE A 59 9.32 3.74 1.65
N ASP A 60 10.24 3.86 2.60
CA ASP A 60 11.37 2.94 2.72
C ASP A 60 10.94 1.66 3.44
N CYS A 61 10.58 0.62 2.67
CA CYS A 61 10.26 -0.70 3.18
C CYS A 61 11.53 -1.52 3.48
N LYS A 62 12.31 -1.09 4.48
CA LYS A 62 13.56 -1.76 4.86
C LYS A 62 13.35 -3.26 5.08
N ARG A 63 14.26 -4.07 4.53
CA ARG A 63 14.26 -5.56 4.58
C ARG A 63 13.14 -6.23 3.78
N ALA A 64 12.27 -5.48 3.12
CA ALA A 64 11.26 -6.06 2.25
C ALA A 64 11.80 -6.29 0.83
N ALA A 65 11.40 -7.40 0.22
CA ALA A 65 11.49 -7.55 -1.23
C ALA A 65 10.39 -6.66 -1.86
N LYS A 66 10.80 -5.55 -2.50
CA LYS A 66 9.86 -4.61 -3.14
C LYS A 66 9.70 -4.94 -4.62
N ILE A 67 8.48 -5.29 -5.03
CA ILE A 67 8.09 -5.47 -6.42
C ILE A 67 7.27 -4.26 -6.87
N ARG A 68 7.57 -3.75 -8.07
CA ARG A 68 6.76 -2.71 -8.71
C ARG A 68 5.62 -3.34 -9.50
N GLY A 69 4.39 -3.14 -9.06
CA GLY A 69 3.20 -3.52 -9.81
C GLY A 69 2.86 -2.48 -10.88
N GLU A 70 2.23 -2.93 -11.97
CA GLU A 70 1.77 -2.03 -13.04
C GLU A 70 0.50 -1.25 -12.66
N LYS A 71 -0.44 -1.94 -12.02
CA LYS A 71 -1.76 -1.39 -11.66
C LYS A 71 -2.32 -2.11 -10.44
N LEU A 72 -3.04 -1.36 -9.59
CA LEU A 72 -3.81 -1.90 -8.48
C LEU A 72 -5.29 -1.99 -8.89
N ILE A 73 -5.90 -3.16 -8.69
CA ILE A 73 -7.33 -3.39 -8.96
C ILE A 73 -7.98 -3.76 -7.63
N LEU A 74 -8.84 -2.87 -7.13
CA LEU A 74 -9.59 -3.07 -5.88
C LEU A 74 -11.09 -3.06 -6.14
N PRO A 75 -11.89 -3.79 -5.35
CA PRO A 75 -13.33 -3.58 -5.29
C PRO A 75 -13.67 -2.12 -4.98
N SER A 76 -14.77 -1.60 -5.54
CA SER A 76 -15.14 -0.18 -5.46
C SER A 76 -15.23 0.36 -4.03
N ALA A 77 -15.79 -0.42 -3.10
CA ALA A 77 -15.88 -0.07 -1.68
C ALA A 77 -14.49 0.18 -1.06
N LEU A 78 -13.52 -0.67 -1.40
CA LEU A 78 -12.15 -0.56 -0.89
C LEU A 78 -11.40 0.58 -1.57
N ALA A 79 -11.57 0.78 -2.88
CA ALA A 79 -10.99 1.90 -3.60
C ALA A 79 -11.49 3.25 -3.05
N SER A 80 -12.76 3.36 -2.65
CA SER A 80 -13.30 4.54 -1.99
C SER A 80 -12.64 4.78 -0.63
N LYS A 81 -12.52 3.72 0.19
CA LYS A 81 -11.93 3.80 1.53
C LYS A 81 -10.44 4.12 1.51
N LEU A 82 -9.70 3.66 0.50
CA LEU A 82 -8.29 3.99 0.31
C LEU A 82 -8.09 5.51 0.17
N LYS A 83 -9.03 6.23 -0.47
CA LYS A 83 -8.97 7.69 -0.60
C LYS A 83 -9.10 8.42 0.75
N GLU A 84 -9.69 7.78 1.76
CA GLU A 84 -9.88 8.35 3.10
C GLU A 84 -8.65 8.24 4.01
N ILE A 85 -7.70 7.34 3.71
CA ILE A 85 -6.44 7.22 4.47
C ILE A 85 -5.70 8.57 4.41
N LYS A 86 -5.23 9.08 5.56
CA LYS A 86 -4.39 10.28 5.60
C LYS A 86 -2.97 9.91 5.18
N GLU A 87 -2.40 10.73 4.30
CA GLU A 87 -1.02 10.62 3.81
C GLU A 87 0.01 10.88 4.92
#